data_AF-A0A7K3KR24-F1
#
_entry.id   AF-A0A7K3KR24-F1
#
_cell.length_a   1.000
_cell.length_b   1.000
_cell.length_c   1.000
_cell.angle_alpha   90.00
_cell.angle_beta   90.00
_cell.angle_gamma   90.00
#
_symmetry.space_group_name_H-M   'P 1'
#
loop_
_entity.id
_entity.type
_entity.pdbx_description
1 polymer ?
#
loop_
_entity_poly.entity_id
_entity_poly.type
_entity_poly.pdbx_seq_one_letter_code
_entity_poly.pdbx_strand_id
1 'polypeptide(L)' 'MNQRQNHKDVKYTVKEVNTPDGYVAEVNSEDQGNLIITNTHKVAKTSVSGQKTWSDHDNQDGVRPDEITVNLLA' A
#
# COMPACT_ATOMS: atom_id res chain seq x y z
N MET A 1 -4.92 -28.81 -15.14
CA MET A 1 -5.44 -30.19 -15.30
C MET A 1 -6.92 -30.11 -15.65
N ASN A 2 -7.35 -30.65 -16.80
CA ASN A 2 -8.78 -30.74 -17.12
C ASN A 2 -9.30 -32.12 -16.66
N GLN A 3 -10.16 -32.14 -15.65
CA GLN A 3 -10.86 -33.37 -15.27
C GLN A 3 -12.18 -33.42 -16.05
N ARG A 4 -12.51 -34.60 -16.59
CA ARG A 4 -13.72 -34.81 -17.39
C ARG A 4 -14.77 -35.48 -16.53
N GLN A 5 -15.93 -34.86 -16.37
CA GLN A 5 -17.11 -35.48 -15.77
C GLN A 5 -18.14 -35.67 -16.89
N ASN A 6 -18.60 -36.90 -17.12
CA ASN A 6 -19.57 -37.22 -18.19
C ASN A 6 -19.16 -36.70 -19.59
N HIS A 7 -17.88 -36.84 -19.94
CA HIS A 7 -17.27 -36.35 -21.19
C HIS A 7 -17.28 -34.82 -21.40
N LYS A 8 -17.60 -34.03 -20.38
CA LYS A 8 -17.51 -32.56 -20.41
C LYS A 8 -16.32 -32.07 -19.58
N ASP A 9 -15.65 -31.03 -20.06
CA ASP A 9 -14.58 -30.38 -19.33
C ASP A 9 -15.15 -29.67 -18.09
N VAL A 10 -14.57 -29.94 -16.92
CA VAL A 10 -14.97 -29.30 -15.67
C VAL A 10 -14.02 -28.15 -15.40
N LYS A 11 -14.56 -26.93 -15.29
CA LYS A 11 -13.81 -25.74 -14.89
C LYS A 11 -13.82 -25.62 -13.37
N TYR A 12 -12.65 -25.76 -12.75
CA TYR A 12 -12.48 -25.51 -11.33
C TYR A 12 -12.24 -24.03 -11.06
N THR A 13 -12.78 -23.53 -9.95
CA THR A 13 -12.55 -22.17 -9.45
C THR A 13 -12.29 -22.24 -7.95
N VAL A 14 -11.50 -21.30 -7.46
CA VAL A 14 -11.26 -21.09 -6.02
C VAL A 14 -11.82 -19.75 -5.61
N LYS A 15 -12.25 -19.66 -4.36
CA LYS A 15 -12.68 -18.42 -3.74
C LYS A 15 -12.15 -18.39 -2.31
N GLU A 16 -11.58 -17.26 -1.92
CA GLU A 16 -11.24 -17.02 -0.51
C GLU A 16 -12.54 -16.76 0.27
N VAL A 17 -12.74 -17.51 1.37
CA VAL A 17 -13.97 -17.42 2.18
C VAL A 17 -13.94 -16.20 3.10
N ASN A 18 -12.76 -15.86 3.63
CA ASN A 18 -12.58 -14.75 4.56
C ASN A 18 -11.39 -13.89 4.09
N THR A 19 -11.68 -12.74 3.49
CA THR A 19 -10.66 -11.73 3.20
C THR A 19 -10.50 -10.82 4.42
N PRO A 20 -9.28 -10.59 4.93
CA PRO A 20 -9.07 -9.70 6.08
C PRO A 20 -9.54 -8.26 5.82
N ASP A 21 -9.95 -7.56 6.87
CA ASP A 21 -10.37 -6.16 6.76
C ASP A 21 -9.27 -5.29 6.14
N GLY A 22 -9.66 -4.44 5.18
CA GLY A 22 -8.75 -3.57 4.44
C GLY A 22 -8.02 -4.25 3.27
N TYR A 23 -8.13 -5.57 3.10
CA TYR A 23 -7.57 -6.28 1.95
C TYR A 23 -8.60 -6.46 0.84
N VAL A 24 -8.11 -6.47 -0.40
CA VAL A 24 -8.87 -6.85 -1.60
C VAL A 24 -8.24 -8.11 -2.19
N ALA A 25 -9.07 -9.14 -2.38
CA ALA A 25 -8.66 -10.43 -2.94
C ALA A 25 -8.91 -10.48 -4.46
N GLU A 26 -7.92 -10.95 -5.21
CA GLU A 26 -8.00 -11.20 -6.65
C GLU A 26 -7.56 -12.64 -6.97
N VAL A 27 -8.32 -13.31 -7.85
CA VAL A 27 -8.01 -14.69 -8.28
C VAL A 27 -7.45 -14.67 -9.70
N ASN A 28 -6.20 -15.07 -9.86
CA ASN A 28 -5.63 -15.40 -11.17
C ASN A 28 -5.89 -16.88 -11.47
N SER A 29 -6.64 -17.12 -12.54
CA SER A 29 -6.98 -18.46 -13.04
C SER A 29 -6.48 -18.72 -14.46
N GLU A 30 -5.39 -18.07 -14.88
CA GLU A 30 -4.78 -18.25 -16.20
C GLU A 30 -4.23 -19.68 -16.37
N ASP A 31 -3.62 -20.22 -15.32
CA ASP A 31 -3.21 -21.62 -15.24
C ASP A 31 -4.14 -22.41 -14.30
N GLN A 32 -4.95 -23.32 -14.85
CA GLN A 32 -5.80 -24.20 -14.03
C GLN A 32 -5.00 -25.21 -13.18
N GLY A 33 -3.72 -25.43 -13.46
CA GLY A 33 -2.81 -26.18 -12.61
C GLY A 33 -2.22 -25.36 -11.46
N ASN A 34 -2.33 -24.03 -11.52
CA ASN A 34 -1.75 -23.10 -10.56
C ASN A 34 -2.66 -21.88 -10.39
N LEU A 35 -3.66 -22.01 -9.52
CA LEU A 35 -4.56 -20.91 -9.17
C LEU A 35 -3.90 -20.05 -8.08
N ILE A 36 -3.78 -18.75 -8.32
CA ILE A 36 -3.15 -17.81 -7.40
C ILE A 36 -4.21 -16.87 -6.84
N ILE A 37 -4.27 -16.74 -5.52
CA ILE A 37 -5.07 -15.72 -4.83
C ILE A 37 -4.13 -14.66 -4.28
N THR A 38 -4.34 -13.39 -4.64
CA THR A 38 -3.53 -12.26 -4.16
C THR A 38 -4.39 -11.34 -3.29
N ASN A 39 -3.94 -11.11 -2.05
CA ASN A 39 -4.56 -10.15 -1.13
C ASN A 39 -3.74 -8.86 -1.09
N THR A 40 -4.37 -7.75 -1.48
CA THR A 40 -3.73 -6.43 -1.53
C THR A 40 -4.30 -5.49 -0.47
N HIS A 41 -3.45 -4.92 0.40
CA HIS A 41 -3.84 -3.92 1.39
C HIS A 41 -3.36 -2.52 1.01
N LYS A 42 -4.29 -1.58 0.87
CA LYS A 42 -3.97 -0.19 0.57
C LYS A 42 -3.91 0.63 1.86
N VAL A 43 -2.69 0.93 2.30
CA VAL A 43 -2.48 1.77 3.49
C VAL A 43 -2.91 3.22 3.25
N ALA A 44 -3.55 3.80 4.27
CA ALA A 44 -3.82 5.24 4.30
C ALA A 44 -2.50 6.01 4.39
N LYS A 45 -2.44 7.15 3.70
CA LYS A 45 -1.31 8.08 3.77
C LYS A 45 -1.78 9.38 4.42
N THR A 46 -0.88 10.03 5.13
CA THR A 46 -1.10 11.37 5.68
C THR A 46 0.05 12.29 5.26
N SER A 47 -0.13 13.58 5.46
CA SER A 47 0.85 14.61 5.11
C SER A 47 1.06 15.54 6.30
N VAL A 48 2.32 15.86 6.57
CA VAL A 48 2.73 16.82 7.60
C VAL A 48 3.42 17.98 6.90
N SER A 49 3.04 19.20 7.26
CA SER A 49 3.64 20.42 6.72
C SER A 49 3.92 21.40 7.87
N GLY A 50 4.93 22.24 7.69
CA GLY A 50 5.32 23.24 8.67
C GLY A 50 6.08 24.37 8.01
N GLN A 51 6.15 25.51 8.70
CA GLN A 51 6.89 26.68 8.27
C GLN A 51 7.86 27.09 9.38
N LYS A 52 9.07 27.49 8.99
CA LYS A 52 10.01 28.15 9.89
C LYS A 52 9.80 29.66 9.85
N THR A 53 9.56 30.26 11.01
CA THR A 53 9.58 31.70 11.21
C THR A 53 10.69 32.06 12.18
N TRP A 54 11.45 33.11 11.88
CA TRP A 54 12.44 33.69 12.77
C TRP A 54 11.87 34.95 13.40
N SER A 55 11.98 35.10 14.72
CA SER A 55 11.62 36.30 15.47
C SER A 55 12.88 36.88 16.11
N ASP A 56 13.70 37.51 15.27
CA ASP A 56 15.08 37.92 15.57
C ASP A 56 15.39 39.33 15.03
N HIS A 57 14.35 40.18 14.89
CA HIS A 57 14.45 41.55 14.37
C HIS A 57 15.22 41.66 13.04
N ASP A 58 14.87 40.80 12.08
CA ASP A 58 15.54 40.71 10.78
C ASP A 58 17.04 40.40 10.89
N ASN A 59 17.37 39.42 11.75
CA ASN A 59 18.75 39.00 12.01
C ASN A 59 19.66 40.15 12.51
N GLN A 60 19.14 41.03 13.38
CA GLN A 60 19.86 42.21 13.89
C GLN A 60 21.25 41.88 14.48
N ASP A 61 21.34 40.76 15.19
CA ASP A 61 22.57 40.31 15.84
C ASP A 61 23.47 39.46 14.91
N GLY A 62 23.01 39.14 13.70
CA GLY A 62 23.77 38.36 12.72
C GLY A 62 23.96 36.88 13.07
N VAL A 63 23.23 36.34 14.06
CA VAL A 63 23.40 34.97 14.56
C VAL A 63 22.46 33.94 13.93
N ARG A 64 21.57 34.36 13.02
CA ARG A 64 20.67 33.44 12.31
C ARG A 64 21.51 32.48 11.45
N PRO A 65 21.31 31.16 11.58
CA PRO A 65 22.01 30.21 10.72
C PRO A 65 21.47 30.27 9.29
N ASP A 66 22.34 29.96 8.33
CA ASP A 66 21.97 29.90 6.91
C ASP A 66 20.95 28.80 6.62
N GLU A 67 21.00 27.70 7.39
CA GLU A 67 20.10 26.56 7.23
C GLU A 67 19.70 25.93 8.57
N ILE A 68 18.59 25.20 8.54
CA ILE A 68 18.17 24.32 9.62
C ILE A 68 17.80 22.95 9.07
N THR A 69 18.11 21.91 9.83
CA THR A 69 17.62 20.56 9.55
C THR A 69 16.44 20.26 10.45
N VAL A 70 15.34 19.79 9.86
CA VAL A 70 14.15 19.35 10.59
C VAL A 70 13.98 17.86 10.37
N ASN A 71 13.88 17.10 11.46
CA ASN A 71 13.61 15.67 11.41
C ASN A 71 12.13 15.43 11.72
N LEU A 72 11.45 14.68 10.86
CA LEU A 72 10.15 14.12 11.18
C LEU A 72 10.36 12.87 12.05
N LEU A 73 9.82 12.88 13.27
CA LEU A 73 9.88 11.76 14.20
C LEU A 73 8.58 10.96 14.17
N ALA A 74 8.68 9.68 14.54
CA ALA A 74 7.58 8.71 14.61
C ALA A 74 7.46 8.13 16.02
#